data_AF-A0A4Y6PRG2-F1
#
_entry.id   AF-A0A4Y6PRG2-F1
#
_cell.length_a   1.000
_cell.length_b   1.000
_cell.length_c   1.000
_cell.angle_alpha   90.00
_cell.angle_beta   90.00
_cell.angle_gamma   90.00
#
_symmetry.space_group_name_H-M   'P 1'
#
loop_
_entity.id
_entity.type
_entity.pdbx_description
1 polymer ?
#
loop_
_entity_poly.entity_id
_entity_poly.type
_entity_poly.pdbx_seq_one_letter_code
_entity_poly.pdbx_strand_id
1 'polypeptide(L)'
;MSNDRRRRRSEKTHEAVYYQLDHVRQKHGLGFLVLANDEGVFVAGAGEKDRDEVFAAYAAEMAQADSAYRQKLEAELHEYLFGPDADTVVDVRSFKIDDMPMYLCAAGAASSSSDDALEHTINGVQRIFRTT
;
A
#
# COMPACT_ATOMS: atom_id res chain seq x y z
N MET A 1 -33.24 1.00 1.60
CA MET A 1 -32.78 -0.11 0.73
C MET A 1 -31.56 0.22 -0.17
N SER A 2 -31.18 1.49 -0.37
CA SER A 2 -29.97 1.85 -1.14
C SER A 2 -28.65 1.66 -0.35
N ASN A 3 -28.68 1.88 0.98
CA ASN A 3 -27.48 1.86 1.82
C ASN A 3 -26.84 0.47 1.95
N ASP A 4 -27.65 -0.59 2.12
CA ASP A 4 -27.15 -1.97 2.21
C ASP A 4 -26.46 -2.45 0.92
N ARG A 5 -26.93 -1.99 -0.26
CA ARG A 5 -26.30 -2.35 -1.54
C ARG A 5 -24.95 -1.68 -1.71
N ARG A 6 -24.84 -0.40 -1.33
CA ARG A 6 -23.56 0.33 -1.34
C ARG A 6 -22.57 -0.25 -0.36
N ARG A 7 -23.01 -0.58 0.86
CA ARG A 7 -22.15 -1.20 1.88
C ARG A 7 -21.60 -2.55 1.43
N ARG A 8 -22.46 -3.44 0.93
CA ARG A 8 -22.04 -4.75 0.39
C ARG A 8 -21.10 -4.63 -0.82
N ARG A 9 -21.27 -3.61 -1.66
CA ARG A 9 -20.38 -3.33 -2.78
C ARG A 9 -19.00 -2.91 -2.27
N SER A 10 -18.94 -1.99 -1.32
CA SER A 10 -17.70 -1.54 -0.68
C SER A 10 -16.98 -2.67 0.06
N GLU A 11 -17.71 -3.51 0.82
CA GLU A 11 -17.16 -4.69 1.49
C GLU A 11 -16.51 -5.65 0.47
N LYS A 12 -17.18 -5.92 -0.66
CA LYS A 12 -16.63 -6.75 -1.74
C LYS A 12 -15.41 -6.12 -2.44
N THR A 13 -15.41 -4.81 -2.65
CA THR A 13 -14.27 -4.09 -3.23
C THR A 13 -13.06 -4.20 -2.31
N HIS A 14 -13.22 -3.93 -1.01
CA HIS A 14 -12.15 -4.04 -0.04
C HIS A 14 -11.57 -5.45 0.02
N GLU A 15 -12.42 -6.47 0.04
CA GLU A 15 -11.99 -7.87 0.03
C GLU A 15 -11.24 -8.23 -1.26
N ALA A 16 -11.72 -7.77 -2.42
CA ALA A 16 -11.04 -8.00 -3.70
C ALA A 16 -9.66 -7.33 -3.76
N VAL A 17 -9.54 -6.10 -3.24
CA VAL A 17 -8.26 -5.40 -3.14
C VAL A 17 -7.33 -6.16 -2.19
N TYR A 18 -7.80 -6.55 -1.01
CA TYR A 18 -7.02 -7.35 -0.06
C TYR A 18 -6.41 -8.61 -0.71
N TYR A 19 -7.23 -9.42 -1.39
CA TYR A 19 -6.71 -10.64 -2.04
C TYR A 19 -5.71 -10.34 -3.16
N GLN A 20 -5.91 -9.26 -3.92
CA GLN A 20 -4.96 -8.82 -4.93
C GLN A 20 -3.61 -8.44 -4.28
N LEU A 21 -3.63 -7.69 -3.17
CA LEU A 21 -2.43 -7.29 -2.45
C LEU A 21 -1.71 -8.50 -1.84
N ASP A 22 -2.43 -9.39 -1.16
CA ASP A 22 -1.83 -10.56 -0.52
C ASP A 22 -1.26 -11.54 -1.55
N HIS A 23 -1.91 -11.72 -2.69
CA HIS A 23 -1.38 -12.52 -3.79
C HIS A 23 -0.03 -11.99 -4.29
N VAL A 24 0.07 -10.68 -4.56
CA VAL A 24 1.33 -10.08 -5.04
C VAL A 24 2.40 -10.11 -3.96
N ARG A 25 2.03 -9.78 -2.71
CA ARG A 25 2.94 -9.83 -1.56
C ARG A 25 3.59 -11.21 -1.43
N GLN A 26 2.79 -12.28 -1.46
CA GLN A 26 3.30 -13.65 -1.38
C GLN A 26 4.15 -14.03 -2.59
N LYS A 27 3.69 -13.69 -3.81
CA LYS A 27 4.39 -14.02 -5.05
C LYS A 27 5.78 -13.39 -5.15
N HIS A 28 5.95 -12.19 -4.62
CA HIS A 28 7.21 -11.44 -4.68
C HIS A 28 7.99 -11.44 -3.35
N GLY A 29 7.54 -12.19 -2.34
CA GLY A 29 8.22 -12.29 -1.05
C GLY A 29 8.31 -10.96 -0.29
N LEU A 30 7.26 -10.12 -0.39
CA LEU A 30 7.18 -8.85 0.31
C LEU A 30 6.68 -9.08 1.75
N GLY A 31 7.18 -8.26 2.69
CA GLY A 31 6.68 -8.22 4.05
C GLY A 31 5.33 -7.50 4.13
N PHE A 32 5.25 -6.35 3.44
CA PHE A 32 4.09 -5.46 3.44
C PHE A 32 3.74 -5.03 2.03
N LEU A 33 2.44 -4.95 1.75
CA LEU A 33 1.90 -4.29 0.56
C LEU A 33 0.57 -3.60 0.93
N VAL A 34 0.59 -2.27 0.96
CA VAL A 34 -0.49 -1.44 1.52
C VAL A 34 -0.95 -0.40 0.52
N LEU A 35 -2.26 -0.19 0.46
CA LEU A 35 -2.91 0.84 -0.32
C LEU A 35 -3.46 1.91 0.63
N ALA A 36 -3.07 3.17 0.39
CA ALA A 36 -3.55 4.35 1.10
C ALA A 36 -4.16 5.37 0.12
N ASN A 37 -5.05 6.24 0.63
CA ASN A 37 -5.52 7.41 -0.12
C ASN A 37 -4.57 8.61 0.04
N ASP A 38 -4.95 9.74 -0.56
CA ASP A 38 -4.23 11.02 -0.50
C ASP A 38 -4.06 11.59 0.91
N GLU A 39 -4.97 11.28 1.83
CA GLU A 39 -4.91 11.66 3.25
C GLU A 39 -4.04 10.71 4.11
N GLY A 40 -3.43 9.67 3.52
CA GLY A 40 -2.69 8.65 4.27
C GLY A 40 -3.57 7.68 5.05
N VAL A 41 -4.87 7.64 4.73
CA VAL A 41 -5.82 6.71 5.35
C VAL A 41 -5.67 5.34 4.71
N PHE A 42 -5.55 4.31 5.56
CA PHE A 42 -5.53 2.91 5.16
C PHE A 42 -6.79 2.52 4.38
N VAL A 43 -6.62 2.01 3.16
CA VAL A 43 -7.71 1.51 2.31
C VAL A 43 -7.76 -0.01 2.32
N ALA A 44 -6.60 -0.66 2.19
CA ALA A 44 -6.44 -2.11 2.28
C ALA A 44 -4.94 -2.44 2.40
N GLY A 45 -4.60 -3.59 2.97
CA GLY A 45 -3.21 -4.00 3.10
C GLY A 45 -3.07 -5.50 3.29
N ALA A 46 -1.91 -6.00 2.90
CA ALA A 46 -1.46 -7.34 3.18
C ALA A 46 -0.12 -7.25 3.91
N GLY A 47 -0.13 -7.66 5.16
CA GLY A 47 1.00 -7.54 6.08
C GLY A 47 0.55 -7.93 7.48
N GLU A 48 0.95 -7.16 8.47
CA GLU A 48 0.49 -7.27 9.84
C GLU A 48 -0.50 -6.13 10.12
N LYS A 49 -1.74 -6.49 10.50
CA LYS A 49 -2.87 -5.56 10.53
C LYS A 49 -2.59 -4.24 11.25
N ASP A 50 -1.98 -4.29 12.43
CA ASP A 50 -1.71 -3.09 13.25
C ASP A 50 -0.58 -2.22 12.65
N ARG A 51 0.27 -2.80 11.82
CA ARG A 51 1.38 -2.13 11.15
C ARG A 51 0.99 -1.58 9.77
N ASP A 52 0.00 -2.19 9.12
CA ASP A 52 -0.50 -1.74 7.83
C ASP A 52 -1.06 -0.31 7.90
N GLU A 53 -1.77 0.03 8.98
CA GLU A 53 -2.31 1.38 9.20
C GLU A 53 -1.21 2.43 9.38
N VAL A 54 -0.17 2.10 10.15
CA VAL A 54 1.00 2.96 10.34
C VAL A 54 1.72 3.16 9.01
N PHE A 55 1.92 2.07 8.27
CA PHE A 55 2.60 2.14 6.98
C PHE A 55 1.81 2.98 5.96
N ALA A 56 0.47 2.92 5.98
CA ALA A 56 -0.39 3.78 5.16
C ALA A 56 -0.26 5.28 5.49
N ALA A 57 -0.08 5.65 6.76
CA ALA A 57 0.12 7.04 7.14
C ALA A 57 1.46 7.58 6.58
N TYR A 58 2.54 6.80 6.72
CA TYR A 58 3.85 7.16 6.19
C TYR A 58 3.89 7.20 4.65
N ALA A 59 3.09 6.37 3.97
CA ALA A 59 2.97 6.34 2.53
C ALA A 59 2.73 7.73 1.91
N ALA A 60 1.70 8.42 2.41
CA ALA A 60 1.28 9.70 1.87
C ALA A 60 2.32 10.78 2.14
N GLU A 61 2.92 10.78 3.34
CA GLU A 61 3.99 11.72 3.68
C GLU A 61 5.24 11.48 2.81
N MET A 62 5.67 10.24 2.64
CA MET A 62 6.84 9.89 1.82
C MET A 62 6.65 10.23 0.33
N ALA A 63 5.42 10.13 -0.18
CA ALA A 63 5.11 10.48 -1.56
C ALA A 63 5.16 12.00 -1.82
N GLN A 64 4.95 12.82 -0.79
CA GLN A 64 4.93 14.28 -0.87
C GLN A 64 6.23 14.92 -0.36
N ALA A 65 7.06 14.17 0.35
CA ALA A 65 8.30 14.63 0.93
C ALA A 65 9.37 14.97 -0.12
N ASP A 66 10.16 16.02 0.16
CA ASP A 66 11.43 16.21 -0.52
C ASP A 66 12.44 15.12 -0.11
N SER A 67 13.59 15.07 -0.79
CA SER A 67 14.61 14.03 -0.57
C SER A 67 15.11 13.97 0.89
N ALA A 68 15.30 15.12 1.54
CA ALA A 68 15.83 15.16 2.91
C ALA A 68 14.78 14.71 3.93
N TYR A 69 13.53 15.18 3.77
CA TYR A 69 12.43 14.77 4.63
C TYR A 69 12.07 13.31 4.42
N ARG A 70 12.12 12.81 3.19
CA ARG A 70 11.86 11.41 2.86
C ARG A 70 12.84 10.47 3.53
N GLN A 71 14.15 10.77 3.51
CA GLN A 71 15.16 9.96 4.20
C GLN A 71 14.90 9.89 5.71
N LYS A 72 14.46 11.00 6.31
CA LYS A 72 14.08 11.03 7.72
C LYS A 72 12.87 10.13 8.00
N LEU A 73 11.81 10.24 7.19
CA LEU A 73 10.62 9.40 7.31
C LEU A 73 10.95 7.91 7.12
N GLU A 74 11.79 7.56 6.15
CA GLU A 74 12.23 6.19 5.90
C GLU A 74 12.99 5.63 7.12
N ALA A 75 13.88 6.41 7.73
CA ALA A 75 14.58 6.02 8.95
C ALA A 75 13.64 5.81 10.15
N GLU A 76 12.71 6.74 10.39
CA GLU A 76 11.71 6.63 11.47
C GLU A 76 10.79 5.42 11.29
N LEU A 77 10.29 5.21 10.07
CA LEU A 77 9.47 4.06 9.73
C LEU A 77 10.24 2.76 9.94
N HIS A 78 11.51 2.72 9.54
CA HIS A 78 12.35 1.54 9.66
C HIS A 78 12.60 1.15 11.11
N GLU A 79 12.92 2.13 11.96
CA GLU A 79 13.06 1.92 13.41
C GLU A 79 11.77 1.39 14.04
N TYR A 80 10.62 1.92 13.64
CA TYR A 80 9.33 1.58 14.24
C TYR A 80 8.77 0.22 13.75
N LEU A 81 8.87 -0.10 12.45
CA LEU A 81 8.21 -1.27 11.86
C LEU A 81 9.11 -2.49 11.67
N PHE A 82 10.40 -2.30 11.37
CA PHE A 82 11.28 -3.38 10.95
C PHE A 82 12.43 -3.63 11.93
N GLY A 83 12.83 -2.60 12.68
CA GLY A 83 13.97 -2.60 13.59
C GLY A 83 15.28 -2.16 12.90
N PRO A 84 16.31 -1.80 13.67
CA PRO A 84 17.49 -1.08 13.16
C PRO A 84 18.37 -1.89 12.19
N ASP A 85 18.34 -3.23 12.27
CA ASP A 85 19.20 -4.12 11.49
C ASP A 85 18.48 -4.82 10.33
N ALA A 86 17.23 -4.45 10.04
CA ALA A 86 16.48 -5.05 8.95
C ALA A 86 17.02 -4.58 7.59
N ASP A 87 17.21 -5.51 6.65
CA ASP A 87 17.54 -5.19 5.26
C ASP A 87 16.25 -4.95 4.44
N THR A 88 15.37 -4.09 4.97
CA THR A 88 14.05 -3.83 4.39
C THR A 88 14.06 -2.55 3.59
N VAL A 89 13.69 -2.64 2.32
CA VAL A 89 13.52 -1.50 1.42
C VAL A 89 12.04 -1.15 1.34
N VAL A 90 11.74 0.14 1.40
CA VAL A 90 10.40 0.72 1.26
C VAL A 90 10.29 1.40 -0.11
N ASP A 91 9.28 1.01 -0.89
CA ASP A 91 8.94 1.66 -2.16
C ASP A 91 7.51 2.19 -2.09
N VAL A 92 7.31 3.42 -2.56
CA VAL A 92 6.03 4.13 -2.55
C VAL A 92 5.74 4.62 -3.96
N ARG A 93 4.60 4.19 -4.50
CA ARG A 93 4.12 4.58 -5.84
C ARG A 93 2.82 5.34 -5.75
N SER A 94 2.81 6.54 -6.32
CA SER A 94 1.60 7.33 -6.52
C SER A 94 0.89 6.93 -7.81
N PHE A 95 -0.42 6.77 -7.75
CA PHE A 95 -1.29 6.60 -8.93
C PHE A 95 -2.64 7.25 -8.66
N LYS A 96 -3.59 7.13 -9.62
CA LYS A 96 -4.93 7.68 -9.47
C LYS A 96 -6.02 6.63 -9.70
N ILE A 97 -7.12 6.78 -8.97
CA ILE A 97 -8.40 6.10 -9.18
C ILE A 97 -9.48 7.18 -9.24
N ASP A 98 -10.18 7.31 -10.37
CA ASP A 98 -11.20 8.35 -10.57
C ASP A 98 -10.73 9.77 -10.15
N ASP A 99 -9.52 10.14 -10.59
CA ASP A 99 -8.79 11.37 -10.23
C ASP A 99 -8.35 11.53 -8.77
N MET A 100 -8.77 10.65 -7.86
CA MET A 100 -8.30 10.58 -6.48
C MET A 100 -6.87 10.01 -6.43
N PRO A 101 -5.89 10.73 -5.85
CA PRO A 101 -4.56 10.20 -5.64
C PRO A 101 -4.58 9.02 -4.66
N MET A 102 -3.80 7.99 -4.97
CA MET A 102 -3.65 6.79 -4.18
C MET A 102 -2.16 6.47 -4.08
N TYR A 103 -1.77 5.86 -2.97
CA TYR A 103 -0.39 5.43 -2.71
C TYR A 103 -0.35 3.93 -2.49
N LEU A 104 0.46 3.24 -3.29
CA LEU A 104 0.80 1.85 -3.08
C LEU A 104 2.19 1.75 -2.46
N CYS A 105 2.27 1.12 -1.31
CA CYS A 105 3.50 0.99 -0.53
C CYS A 105 3.88 -0.46 -0.37
N ALA A 106 5.12 -0.79 -0.73
CA ALA A 106 5.70 -2.09 -0.52
C ALA A 106 6.87 -2.00 0.47
N ALA A 107 6.99 -2.99 1.34
CA ALA A 107 8.20 -3.20 2.11
C ALA A 107 8.66 -4.65 1.96
N GLY A 108 9.93 -4.87 1.66
CA GLY A 108 10.50 -6.20 1.48
C GLY A 108 12.03 -6.18 1.45
N ALA A 109 12.65 -7.36 1.38
CA ALA A 109 14.09 -7.46 1.27
C ALA A 109 14.61 -6.72 0.03
N ALA A 110 15.81 -6.14 0.08
CA ALA A 110 16.41 -5.44 -1.07
C ALA A 110 16.53 -6.32 -2.34
N SER A 111 16.59 -7.64 -2.18
CA SER A 111 16.59 -8.62 -3.27
C SER A 111 15.24 -8.85 -3.94
N SER A 112 14.14 -8.39 -3.33
CA SER A 112 12.78 -8.57 -3.83
C SER A 112 12.49 -7.47 -4.87
N SER A 113 12.50 -7.83 -6.16
CA SER A 113 12.18 -6.87 -7.24
C SER A 113 10.75 -6.32 -7.06
N SER A 114 10.65 -5.06 -6.60
CA SER A 114 9.38 -4.38 -6.30
C SER A 114 8.74 -3.75 -7.53
N ASP A 115 9.51 -3.32 -8.53
CA ASP A 115 9.00 -2.54 -9.68
C ASP A 115 7.88 -3.25 -10.44
N ASP A 116 8.17 -4.45 -10.96
CA ASP A 116 7.18 -5.26 -11.70
C ASP A 116 5.97 -5.63 -10.82
N ALA A 117 6.22 -5.86 -9.52
CA ALA A 117 5.19 -6.21 -8.55
C ALA A 117 4.23 -5.04 -8.32
N LEU A 118 4.76 -3.83 -8.15
CA LEU A 118 4.01 -2.61 -7.91
C LEU A 118 3.20 -2.21 -9.15
N GLU A 119 3.80 -2.25 -10.33
CA GLU A 119 3.09 -1.93 -11.57
C GLU A 119 1.95 -2.91 -11.84
N HIS A 120 2.19 -4.21 -11.66
CA HIS A 120 1.14 -5.22 -11.78
C HIS A 120 0.01 -5.01 -10.78
N THR A 121 0.36 -4.65 -9.54
CA THR A 121 -0.62 -4.37 -8.48
C THR A 121 -1.47 -3.16 -8.80
N ILE A 122 -0.88 -2.05 -9.23
CA ILE A 122 -1.60 -0.83 -9.60
C ILE A 122 -2.66 -1.14 -10.67
N ASN A 123 -2.26 -1.87 -11.71
CA ASN A 123 -3.18 -2.27 -12.78
C ASN A 123 -4.33 -3.15 -12.25
N GLY A 124 -4.02 -4.09 -11.34
CA GLY A 124 -5.02 -4.95 -10.69
C GLY A 124 -6.02 -4.16 -9.85
N VAL A 125 -5.53 -3.25 -9.01
CA VAL A 125 -6.35 -2.38 -8.16
C VAL A 125 -7.24 -1.47 -9.00
N GLN A 126 -6.68 -0.77 -9.99
CA GLN A 126 -7.47 0.10 -10.89
C GLN A 126 -8.60 -0.66 -11.59
N ARG A 127 -8.36 -1.92 -12.00
CA ARG A 127 -9.40 -2.76 -12.59
C ARG A 127 -10.51 -3.10 -11.61
N ILE A 128 -10.18 -3.40 -10.35
CA ILE A 128 -11.17 -3.70 -9.31
C ILE A 128 -12.09 -2.48 -9.09
N PHE A 129 -11.52 -1.28 -8.96
CA PHE A 129 -12.30 -0.06 -8.77
C PHE A 129 -13.15 0.33 -10.00
N ARG A 130 -12.71 0.02 -11.23
CA ARG A 130 -13.51 0.25 -12.45
C ARG A 130 -14.65 -0.75 -12.65
N THR A 131 -14.50 -1.98 -12.17
CA THR A 131 -15.45 -3.08 -12.43
C THR A 131 -16.55 -3.14 -11.38
N THR A 132 -16.29 -2.58 -10.20
CA THR A 132 -17.30 -2.52 -9.15
C THR A 132 -18.24 -1.38 -9.42
#